data_AF-A0A920U3K2-F1
#
_entry.id   AF-A0A920U3K2-F1
#
_cell.length_a   1.000
_cell.length_b   1.000
_cell.length_c   1.000
_cell.angle_alpha   90.00
_cell.angle_beta   90.00
_cell.angle_gamma   90.00
#
_symmetry.space_group_name_H-M   'P 1'
#
loop_
_entity.id
_entity.type
_entity.pdbx_description
1 polymer ?
#
loop_
_entity_poly.entity_id
_entity_poly.type
_entity_poly.pdbx_seq_one_letter_code
_entity_poly.pdbx_strand_id
1 'polypeptide(L)'
;MELSLGPPVRPALRHVIVFAAVLLQTACQSSSPRPDSPAASIRFYTVNNQNQQRELYLLPNRSRTGCFNLPVSVDIYRVAQIGFEYCSIYSETGCDLASTYRMYWSGKARKDPNKKNPTTS
;
A
#
# COMPACT_ATOMS: atom_id res chain seq x y z
N MET A 1 5.69 -55.71 -54.15
CA MET A 1 5.28 -55.36 -52.78
C MET A 1 6.54 -55.04 -52.01
N GLU A 2 6.61 -53.84 -51.45
CA GLU A 2 7.30 -53.45 -50.21
C GLU A 2 7.26 -51.91 -50.16
N LEU A 3 6.41 -51.39 -49.28
CA LEU A 3 6.19 -49.96 -49.02
C LEU A 3 7.16 -49.53 -47.91
N SER A 4 8.14 -48.69 -48.23
CA SER A 4 9.00 -48.08 -47.20
C SER A 4 8.29 -46.88 -46.57
N LEU A 5 7.98 -47.04 -45.29
CA LEU A 5 7.34 -46.09 -44.38
C LEU A 5 8.37 -45.06 -43.87
N GLY A 6 8.08 -43.76 -44.00
CA GLY A 6 8.93 -42.67 -43.49
C GLY A 6 8.98 -42.62 -41.95
N PRO A 7 9.99 -41.93 -41.35
CA PRO A 7 10.20 -41.91 -39.91
C PRO A 7 9.19 -41.02 -39.15
N PRO A 8 8.92 -41.30 -37.87
CA PRO A 8 7.85 -40.67 -37.10
C PRO A 8 8.20 -39.27 -36.59
N VAL A 9 7.23 -38.37 -36.67
CA VAL A 9 7.25 -37.03 -36.06
C VAL A 9 7.23 -37.19 -34.53
N ARG A 10 8.34 -36.84 -33.86
CA ARG A 10 8.49 -36.95 -32.40
C ARG A 10 7.58 -35.95 -31.66
N PRO A 11 6.78 -36.39 -30.66
CA PRO A 11 5.93 -35.51 -29.86
C PRO A 11 6.72 -34.94 -28.66
N ALA A 12 7.79 -34.19 -28.91
CA ALA A 12 8.64 -33.64 -27.83
C ALA A 12 8.24 -32.22 -27.39
N LEU A 13 7.32 -31.57 -28.09
CA LEU A 13 7.05 -30.12 -27.89
C LEU A 13 5.98 -29.83 -26.83
N ARG A 14 5.08 -30.78 -26.51
CA ARG A 14 3.94 -30.54 -25.62
C ARG A 14 4.31 -30.43 -24.14
N HIS A 15 5.40 -31.07 -23.70
CA HIS A 15 5.78 -31.13 -22.28
C HIS A 15 6.57 -29.90 -21.84
N VAL A 16 7.27 -29.23 -22.76
CA VAL A 16 8.06 -28.02 -22.48
C VAL A 16 7.16 -26.83 -22.13
N ILE A 17 5.98 -26.74 -22.76
CA ILE A 17 5.04 -25.63 -22.56
C ILE A 17 4.36 -25.71 -21.18
N VAL A 18 4.09 -26.92 -20.68
CA VAL A 18 3.42 -27.11 -19.38
C VAL A 18 4.35 -26.75 -18.21
N PHE A 19 5.64 -27.06 -18.31
CA PHE A 19 6.60 -26.69 -17.27
C PHE A 19 6.82 -25.17 -17.16
N ALA A 20 6.79 -24.45 -18.28
CA ALA A 20 6.93 -22.98 -18.27
C ALA A 20 5.75 -22.29 -17.57
N ALA A 21 4.51 -22.78 -17.76
CA ALA A 21 3.31 -22.18 -17.15
C ALA A 21 3.23 -22.40 -15.63
N VAL A 22 3.77 -23.50 -15.10
CA VAL A 22 3.77 -23.79 -13.66
C VAL A 22 4.77 -22.90 -12.89
N LEU A 23 5.89 -22.51 -13.53
CA LEU A 23 6.91 -21.69 -12.88
C LEU A 23 6.52 -20.21 -12.72
N LEU A 24 5.58 -19.71 -13.54
CA LEU A 24 5.09 -18.33 -13.48
C LEU A 24 4.09 -18.07 -12.34
N GLN A 25 3.60 -19.10 -11.64
CA GLN A 25 2.65 -18.91 -10.54
C GLN A 25 3.29 -18.57 -9.18
N THR A 26 4.62 -18.53 -9.09
CA THR A 26 5.30 -18.17 -7.82
C THR A 26 5.51 -16.66 -7.64
N ALA A 27 5.08 -15.83 -8.59
CA ALA A 27 5.18 -14.38 -8.52
C ALA A 27 3.96 -13.71 -7.82
N CYS A 28 3.59 -14.21 -6.64
CA CYS A 28 2.79 -13.47 -5.65
C CYS A 28 3.17 -14.01 -4.26
N GLN A 29 4.46 -13.94 -3.91
CA GLN A 29 4.85 -14.07 -2.51
C GLN A 29 4.39 -12.80 -1.80
N SER A 30 3.23 -12.88 -1.14
CA SER A 30 2.86 -11.92 -0.11
C SER A 30 4.00 -11.92 0.92
N SER A 31 4.84 -10.90 0.91
CA SER A 31 5.94 -10.77 1.86
C SER A 31 5.35 -10.70 3.26
N SER A 32 5.40 -11.80 4.00
CA SER A 32 5.06 -11.80 5.42
C SER A 32 5.93 -10.75 6.12
N PRO A 33 5.37 -9.84 6.94
CA PRO A 33 6.14 -8.82 7.61
C PRO A 33 7.30 -9.45 8.39
N ARG A 34 8.51 -8.91 8.22
CA ARG A 34 9.71 -9.36 8.94
C ARG A 34 9.40 -9.29 10.45
N PRO A 35 9.80 -10.28 11.28
CA PRO A 35 9.48 -10.30 12.71
C PRO A 35 9.93 -9.04 13.47
N ASP A 36 10.95 -8.34 12.97
CA ASP A 36 11.47 -7.08 13.53
C ASP A 36 10.82 -5.82 12.94
N SER A 37 9.81 -5.96 12.08
CA SER A 37 9.12 -4.80 11.50
C SER A 37 8.35 -4.07 12.60
N PRO A 38 8.43 -2.72 12.67
CA PRO A 38 7.61 -1.97 13.60
C PRO A 38 6.14 -2.31 13.38
N ALA A 39 5.39 -2.48 14.48
CA ALA A 39 3.96 -2.77 14.42
C ALA A 39 3.25 -1.76 13.51
N ALA A 40 2.37 -2.27 12.64
CA ALA A 40 1.65 -1.44 11.68
C ALA A 40 0.86 -0.34 12.43
N SER A 41 1.01 0.90 11.97
CA SER A 41 0.41 2.06 12.63
C SER A 41 0.31 3.27 11.69
N ILE A 42 -0.78 4.02 11.80
CA ILE A 42 -0.92 5.36 11.23
C ILE A 42 -0.70 6.40 12.33
N ARG A 43 0.25 7.32 12.13
CA ARG A 43 0.53 8.41 13.07
C ARG A 43 0.11 9.75 12.46
N PHE A 44 -0.63 10.53 13.24
CA PHE A 44 -1.09 11.85 12.85
C PHE A 44 -0.32 12.91 13.62
N TYR A 45 0.06 13.98 12.94
CA TYR A 45 0.81 15.08 13.51
C TYR A 45 0.06 16.38 13.28
N THR A 46 0.06 17.23 14.31
CA THR A 46 -0.39 18.62 14.26
C THR A 46 0.78 19.56 14.53
N VAL A 47 0.55 20.86 14.46
CA VAL A 47 1.54 21.90 14.76
C VAL A 47 1.01 22.74 15.92
N ASN A 48 1.85 22.94 16.95
CA ASN A 48 1.47 23.79 18.08
C ASN A 48 1.67 25.29 17.77
N ASN A 49 1.27 26.15 18.70
CA ASN A 49 1.39 27.61 18.56
C ASN A 49 2.83 28.13 18.43
N GLN A 50 3.83 27.27 18.68
CA GLN A 50 5.26 27.56 18.53
C GLN A 50 5.84 26.99 17.23
N ASN A 51 4.98 26.57 16.28
CA ASN A 51 5.36 25.93 15.02
C ASN A 51 6.12 24.60 15.18
N GLN A 52 5.89 23.88 16.28
CA GLN A 52 6.52 22.58 16.53
C GLN A 52 5.56 21.44 16.19
N GLN A 53 6.08 20.41 15.51
CA GLN A 53 5.33 19.20 15.20
C GLN A 53 5.05 18.40 16.48
N ARG A 54 3.78 18.05 16.71
CA ARG A 54 3.34 17.20 17.82
C ARG A 54 2.50 16.03 17.29
N GLU A 55 2.78 14.83 17.79
CA GLU A 55 1.96 13.65 17.45
C GLU A 55 0.65 13.63 18.24
N LEU A 56 -0.43 13.21 17.58
CA LEU A 56 -1.74 12.95 18.17
C LEU A 56 -1.80 11.47 18.64
N TYR A 57 -1.53 11.24 19.93
CA TYR A 57 -1.39 9.90 20.50
C TYR A 57 -2.71 9.22 20.91
N LEU A 58 -3.79 9.97 21.14
CA LEU A 58 -5.04 9.44 21.70
C LEU A 58 -6.08 9.05 20.62
N LEU A 59 -5.62 8.72 19.41
CA LEU A 59 -6.51 8.30 18.34
C LEU A 59 -6.68 6.76 18.38
N PRO A 60 -7.93 6.25 18.44
CA PRO A 60 -8.21 4.83 18.48
C PRO A 60 -7.93 4.16 17.12
N ASN A 61 -7.81 2.83 17.12
CA ASN A 61 -7.70 1.98 15.93
C ASN A 61 -6.53 2.29 14.96
N ARG A 62 -5.54 3.09 15.38
CA ARG A 62 -4.36 3.45 14.56
C ARG A 62 -3.54 2.27 14.05
N SER A 63 -3.63 1.10 14.70
CA SER A 63 -2.92 -0.13 14.35
C SER A 63 -3.81 -1.19 13.69
N ARG A 64 -5.07 -0.87 13.37
CA ARG A 64 -6.04 -1.81 12.80
C ARG A 64 -6.35 -1.45 11.35
N THR A 65 -6.60 -2.45 10.53
CA THR A 65 -7.14 -2.28 9.18
C THR A 65 -8.63 -1.94 9.24
N GLY A 66 -9.10 -1.08 8.33
CA GLY A 66 -10.51 -0.72 8.21
C GLY A 66 -10.75 0.79 8.08
N CYS A 67 -12.02 1.16 7.95
CA CYS A 67 -12.49 2.54 7.99
C CYS A 67 -12.87 2.91 9.42
N PHE A 68 -12.25 3.96 9.97
CA PHE A 68 -12.55 4.45 11.30
C PHE A 68 -12.66 5.97 11.29
N ASN A 69 -13.76 6.49 11.84
CA ASN A 69 -13.91 7.91 12.08
C ASN A 69 -12.96 8.34 13.20
N LEU A 70 -12.39 9.53 13.06
CA LEU A 70 -11.68 10.17 14.17
C LEU A 70 -12.70 10.54 15.26
N PRO A 71 -12.37 10.39 16.55
CA PRO A 71 -13.30 10.70 17.64
C PRO A 71 -13.59 12.20 17.75
N VAL A 72 -12.70 13.03 17.20
CA VAL A 72 -12.80 14.50 17.16
C VAL A 72 -12.23 15.00 15.84
N SER A 73 -12.77 16.11 15.33
CA SER A 73 -12.16 16.84 14.22
C SER A 73 -10.82 17.42 14.66
N VAL A 74 -9.78 17.21 13.85
CA VAL A 74 -8.40 17.63 14.16
C VAL A 74 -7.72 18.21 12.94
N ASP A 75 -6.96 19.28 13.14
CA ASP A 75 -6.10 19.84 12.11
C ASP A 75 -4.85 18.97 11.93
N ILE A 76 -4.82 18.22 10.84
CA ILE A 76 -3.75 17.29 10.51
C ILE A 76 -2.74 18.01 9.62
N TYR A 77 -1.56 18.22 10.16
CA TYR A 77 -0.43 18.77 9.42
C TYR A 77 0.29 17.69 8.61
N ARG A 78 0.45 16.50 9.17
CA ARG A 78 1.20 15.40 8.54
C ARG A 78 0.69 14.04 9.00
N VAL A 79 0.79 13.06 8.11
CA VAL A 79 0.54 11.64 8.43
C VAL A 79 1.75 10.78 8.10
N ALA A 80 2.03 9.79 8.96
CA ALA A 80 3.01 8.75 8.71
C ALA A 80 2.32 7.38 8.66
N GLN A 81 2.57 6.64 7.59
CA GLN A 81 2.12 5.26 7.39
C GLN A 81 3.27 4.31 7.71
N ILE A 82 3.04 3.38 8.63
CA ILE A 82 4.02 2.37 9.06
C ILE A 82 3.38 1.00 8.89
N GLY A 83 4.04 0.08 8.17
CA GLY A 83 3.63 -1.32 8.05
C GLY A 83 2.35 -1.61 7.25
N PHE A 84 1.55 -0.59 6.91
CA PHE A 84 0.42 -0.71 5.99
C PHE A 84 0.85 -0.54 4.53
N GLU A 85 0.09 -1.11 3.60
CA GLU A 85 0.30 -0.96 2.16
C GLU A 85 -0.17 0.42 1.66
N TYR A 86 -1.37 0.85 2.08
CA TYR A 86 -1.92 2.17 1.77
C TYR A 86 -2.77 2.70 2.93
N CYS A 87 -2.99 4.01 2.94
CA CYS A 87 -3.87 4.69 3.87
C CYS A 87 -4.56 5.86 3.14
N SER A 88 -5.88 5.92 3.23
CA SER A 88 -6.71 7.03 2.74
C SER A 88 -7.26 7.82 3.91
N ILE A 89 -7.35 9.14 3.76
CA ILE A 89 -7.89 10.04 4.77
C ILE A 89 -9.05 10.78 4.14
N TYR A 90 -10.09 11.05 4.93
CA TYR A 90 -11.36 11.57 4.47
C TYR A 90 -11.73 12.83 5.27
N SER A 91 -12.33 13.82 4.60
CA SER A 91 -12.82 15.05 5.24
C SER A 91 -14.14 14.85 5.98
N GLU A 92 -14.84 13.77 5.64
CA GLU A 92 -16.15 13.44 6.21
C GLU A 92 -16.14 12.04 6.84
N THR A 93 -17.14 11.78 7.66
CA THR A 93 -17.32 10.48 8.31
C THR A 93 -17.77 9.42 7.31
N GLY A 94 -17.46 8.15 7.58
CA GLY A 94 -17.95 7.03 6.78
C GLY A 94 -17.12 6.70 5.55
N CYS A 95 -15.93 7.29 5.41
CA CYS A 95 -14.98 7.01 4.34
C CYS A 95 -15.57 7.17 2.94
N ASP A 96 -16.39 8.21 2.74
CA ASP A 96 -16.91 8.55 1.42
C ASP A 96 -15.75 8.87 0.48
N LEU A 97 -15.68 8.15 -0.63
CA LEU A 97 -14.64 8.31 -1.64
C LEU A 97 -14.59 9.73 -2.21
N ALA A 98 -15.73 10.42 -2.29
CA ALA A 98 -15.78 11.82 -2.74
C ALA A 98 -15.07 12.77 -1.77
N SER A 99 -15.01 12.42 -0.49
CA SER A 99 -14.37 13.19 0.59
C SER A 99 -12.89 12.84 0.79
N THR A 100 -12.28 12.06 -0.10
CA THR A 100 -10.89 11.63 0.04
C THR A 100 -9.94 12.82 -0.04
N TYR A 101 -9.16 13.04 1.01
CA TYR A 101 -8.09 14.03 1.04
C TYR A 101 -6.89 13.59 0.20
N ARG A 102 -6.41 14.52 -0.63
CA ARG A 102 -5.15 14.35 -1.34
C ARG A 102 -3.97 14.59 -0.40
N MET A 103 -3.39 13.51 0.10
CA MET A 103 -2.22 13.57 0.97
C MET A 103 -0.92 13.74 0.17
N TYR A 104 -0.11 14.73 0.53
CA TYR A 104 1.21 14.95 -0.05
C TYR A 104 2.28 14.21 0.75
N TRP A 105 2.69 13.04 0.26
CA TRP A 105 3.64 12.18 0.96
C TRP A 105 5.07 12.70 0.89
N SER A 106 5.67 12.95 2.04
CA SER A 106 7.07 13.38 2.17
C SER A 106 8.14 12.41 1.62
N GLY A 107 7.74 11.18 1.25
CA GLY A 107 8.61 10.03 1.01
C GLY A 107 9.11 9.80 -0.43
N LYS A 108 8.48 10.37 -1.47
CA LYS A 108 8.95 10.17 -2.87
C LYS A 108 9.08 11.44 -3.70
N ALA A 109 8.26 12.45 -3.47
CA ALA A 109 8.38 13.74 -4.17
C ALA A 109 9.27 14.70 -3.36
N ARG A 110 10.60 14.64 -3.57
CA ARG A 110 11.52 15.62 -2.95
C ARG A 110 11.27 17.07 -3.39
N LYS A 111 10.57 17.25 -4.51
CA LYS A 111 10.31 18.55 -5.15
C LYS A 111 8.89 19.09 -4.93
N ASP A 112 8.08 18.45 -4.10
CA ASP A 112 6.75 18.98 -3.80
C ASP A 112 6.87 20.20 -2.87
N PRO A 113 6.56 21.43 -3.33
CA PRO A 113 6.64 22.62 -2.49
C PRO A 113 5.63 22.57 -1.33
N ASN A 114 4.57 21.77 -1.45
CA ASN A 114 3.50 21.64 -0.47
C ASN A 114 3.73 20.50 0.54
N LYS A 115 4.88 19.81 0.49
CA LYS A 115 5.24 18.74 1.43
C LYS A 115 5.21 19.16 2.91
N LYS A 116 5.45 20.44 3.19
CA LYS A 116 5.43 21.03 4.54
C LYS A 116 4.17 21.86 4.79
N ASN A 117 3.26 21.94 3.82
CA ASN A 117 2.02 22.64 4.03
C ASN A 117 1.03 21.65 4.66
N PRO A 118 0.16 22.12 5.59
CA PRO A 118 -0.94 21.30 6.07
C PRO A 118 -1.73 20.76 4.87
N THR A 119 -2.27 19.55 4.99
CA THR A 119 -3.27 19.10 4.01
C THR A 119 -4.54 19.87 4.32
N THR A 120 -4.82 20.94 3.58
CA THR A 120 -5.97 21.83 3.82
C THR A 120 -7.22 21.28 3.13
N SER A 121 -8.37 21.44 3.81
CA SER A 121 -9.74 21.33 3.27
C SER A 121 -10.01 22.31 2.15
#